data_AF-A0A2V8PNE9-F1
#
_entry.id   AF-A0A2V8PNE9-F1
#
_cell.length_a   1.000
_cell.length_b   1.000
_cell.length_c   1.000
_cell.angle_alpha   90.00
_cell.angle_beta   90.00
_cell.angle_gamma   90.00
#
_symmetry.space_group_name_H-M   'P 1'
#
loop_
_entity.id
_entity.type
_entity.pdbx_description
1 polymer ?
#
loop_
_entity_poly.entity_id
_entity_poly.type
_entity_poly.pdbx_seq_one_letter_code
_entity_poly.pdbx_strand_id
1 'polypeptide(L)'
;MYRVFLSYNTPDEMTVVWRLQTLAAASGLHLDVLNDRQRSDPAKVTKTIDDADSVIVFLTQQPTSQVKRELSYALKRDKPVIPIVEIGTTTSQIKPLLQHSGIPVFELDPRNPGRMESSLAGYLQKQKYDKDTKNALLALAGAFVGLFLLDKLAES
;
A
#
# COMPACT_ATOMS: atom_id res chain seq x y z
N MET A 1 -10.41 0.66 8.11
CA MET A 1 -8.95 0.56 8.36
C MET A 1 -8.24 0.50 7.02
N TYR A 2 -7.17 1.27 6.84
CA TYR A 2 -6.38 1.28 5.61
C TYR A 2 -5.28 0.21 5.69
N ARG A 3 -5.29 -0.75 4.77
CA ARG A 3 -4.37 -1.90 4.74
C ARG A 3 -3.31 -1.73 3.68
N VAL A 4 -2.06 -2.04 4.01
CA VAL A 4 -0.92 -1.92 3.11
C VAL A 4 -0.21 -3.25 3.07
N PHE A 5 -0.06 -3.84 1.89
CA PHE A 5 0.81 -5.01 1.71
C PHE A 5 2.23 -4.55 1.43
N LEU A 6 3.23 -5.16 2.08
CA LEU A 6 4.64 -4.82 1.88
C LEU A 6 5.39 -5.98 1.22
N SER A 7 5.87 -5.73 0.01
CA SER A 7 6.76 -6.63 -0.74
C SER A 7 8.22 -6.18 -0.57
N TYR A 8 9.03 -7.03 0.06
CA TYR A 8 10.47 -6.79 0.30
C TYR A 8 11.32 -7.95 -0.23
N ASN A 9 12.62 -7.71 -0.34
CA ASN A 9 13.57 -8.50 -1.10
C ASN A 9 14.59 -9.25 -0.23
N THR A 10 15.17 -8.59 0.77
CA THR A 10 16.27 -9.15 1.58
C THR A 10 16.07 -8.94 3.09
N PRO A 11 16.76 -9.72 3.94
CA PRO A 11 16.81 -9.48 5.39
C PRO A 11 17.37 -8.10 5.76
N ASP A 12 18.23 -7.50 4.93
CA ASP A 12 18.78 -6.17 5.19
C ASP A 12 17.71 -5.07 5.11
N GLU A 13 16.68 -5.28 4.29
CA GLU A 13 15.50 -4.42 4.24
C GLU A 13 14.62 -4.57 5.48
N MET A 14 14.76 -5.66 6.26
CA MET A 14 13.92 -5.98 7.42
C MET A 14 13.95 -4.88 8.49
N THR A 15 15.09 -4.21 8.67
CA THR A 15 15.19 -3.09 9.63
C THR A 15 14.34 -1.89 9.20
N VAL A 16 14.23 -1.62 7.89
CA VAL A 16 13.32 -0.60 7.36
C VAL A 16 11.87 -1.08 7.50
N VAL A 17 11.61 -2.35 7.17
CA VAL A 17 10.27 -2.97 7.29
C VAL A 17 9.73 -2.87 8.72
N TRP A 18 10.51 -3.21 9.73
CA TRP A 18 10.08 -3.12 11.14
C TRP A 18 9.81 -1.69 11.59
N ARG A 19 10.64 -0.73 11.14
CA ARG A 19 10.40 0.69 11.42
C ARG A 19 9.11 1.17 10.77
N LEU A 20 8.86 0.78 9.51
CA LEU A 20 7.60 1.07 8.83
C LEU A 20 6.39 0.41 9.51
N GLN A 21 6.52 -0.81 10.02
CA GLN A 21 5.44 -1.46 10.79
C GLN A 21 5.10 -0.67 12.05
N THR A 22 6.13 -0.18 12.75
CA THR A 22 5.95 0.62 13.97
C THR A 22 5.28 1.96 13.65
N LEU A 23 5.75 2.65 12.61
CA LEU A 23 5.16 3.91 12.14
C LEU A 23 3.72 3.73 11.65
N ALA A 24 3.44 2.64 10.95
CA ALA A 24 2.10 2.29 10.49
C ALA A 24 1.16 2.05 11.68
N ALA A 25 1.60 1.26 12.66
CA ALA A 25 0.81 0.98 13.87
C ALA A 25 0.51 2.28 14.65
N ALA A 26 1.50 3.16 14.83
CA ALA A 26 1.32 4.46 15.47
C ALA A 26 0.33 5.38 14.72
N SER A 27 0.16 5.18 13.42
CA SER A 27 -0.69 5.99 12.55
C SER A 27 -2.08 5.35 12.28
N GLY A 28 -2.40 4.24 12.94
CA GLY A 28 -3.66 3.52 12.72
C GLY A 28 -3.76 2.87 11.32
N LEU A 29 -2.62 2.61 10.70
CA LEU A 29 -2.47 1.86 9.45
C LEU A 29 -2.18 0.39 9.78
N HIS A 30 -2.59 -0.52 8.90
CA HIS A 30 -2.25 -1.93 9.03
C HIS A 30 -1.26 -2.32 7.93
N LEU A 31 -0.03 -2.65 8.33
CA LEU A 31 1.02 -3.08 7.41
C LEU A 31 1.14 -4.61 7.43
N ASP A 32 0.63 -5.24 6.38
CA ASP A 32 0.72 -6.66 6.13
C ASP A 32 2.10 -7.01 5.59
N VAL A 33 2.94 -7.58 6.46
CA VAL A 33 4.26 -8.13 6.12
C VAL A 33 4.20 -9.64 6.28
N LEU A 34 4.30 -10.38 5.17
CA LEU A 34 4.31 -11.84 5.21
C LEU A 34 5.72 -12.36 5.52
N ASN A 35 5.79 -13.34 6.42
CA ASN A 35 7.03 -14.10 6.65
C ASN A 35 7.25 -15.14 5.55
N ASP A 36 8.44 -15.75 5.51
CA ASP A 36 8.85 -16.69 4.45
C ASP A 36 7.87 -17.87 4.28
N ARG A 37 7.32 -18.40 5.38
CA ARG A 37 6.33 -19.49 5.31
C ARG A 37 5.05 -19.03 4.64
N GLN A 38 4.51 -17.88 5.05
CA GLN A 38 3.31 -17.31 4.43
C GLN A 38 3.54 -16.90 2.98
N ARG A 39 4.76 -16.43 2.67
CA ARG A 39 5.22 -16.05 1.35
C ARG A 39 5.37 -17.22 0.39
N SER A 40 5.53 -18.44 0.92
CA SER A 40 5.56 -19.67 0.14
C SER A 40 4.17 -20.19 -0.25
N ASP A 41 3.10 -19.66 0.36
CA ASP A 41 1.70 -19.97 0.02
C ASP A 41 1.14 -18.91 -0.95
N PRO A 42 0.97 -19.24 -2.25
CA PRO A 42 0.47 -18.29 -3.24
C PRO A 42 -0.93 -17.77 -2.91
N ALA A 43 -1.81 -18.61 -2.36
CA ALA A 43 -3.19 -18.22 -2.05
C ALA A 43 -3.23 -17.22 -0.89
N LYS A 44 -2.33 -17.38 0.09
CA LYS A 44 -2.16 -16.42 1.17
C LYS A 44 -1.67 -15.07 0.64
N VAL A 45 -0.64 -15.08 -0.20
CA VAL A 45 -0.08 -13.87 -0.81
C VAL A 45 -1.13 -13.12 -1.63
N THR A 46 -1.82 -13.81 -2.55
CA THR A 46 -2.82 -13.16 -3.40
C THR A 46 -3.98 -12.60 -2.59
N LYS A 47 -4.46 -13.34 -1.59
CA LYS A 47 -5.52 -12.86 -0.69
C LYS A 47 -5.09 -11.61 0.07
N THR A 48 -3.89 -11.60 0.63
CA THR A 48 -3.39 -10.42 1.35
C THR A 48 -3.22 -9.21 0.43
N ILE A 49 -2.81 -9.40 -0.83
CA ILE A 49 -2.77 -8.31 -1.82
C ILE A 49 -4.19 -7.83 -2.18
N ASP A 50 -5.13 -8.75 -2.37
CA ASP A 50 -6.52 -8.41 -2.71
C ASP A 50 -7.21 -7.63 -1.58
N ASP A 51 -6.92 -7.97 -0.32
CA ASP A 51 -7.43 -7.29 0.87
C ASP A 51 -6.74 -5.93 1.13
N ALA A 52 -5.59 -5.67 0.52
CA ALA A 52 -4.82 -4.44 0.71
C ALA A 52 -5.39 -3.26 -0.11
N ASP A 53 -5.33 -2.06 0.47
CA ASP A 53 -5.70 -0.80 -0.20
C ASP A 53 -4.57 -0.27 -1.09
N SER A 54 -3.33 -0.56 -0.71
CA SER A 54 -2.14 -0.22 -1.49
C SER A 54 -1.02 -1.21 -1.22
N VAL A 55 -0.04 -1.23 -2.12
CA VAL A 55 1.07 -2.17 -2.09
C VAL A 55 2.38 -1.39 -2.09
N ILE A 56 3.18 -1.52 -1.03
CA ILE A 56 4.56 -1.03 -1.00
C ILE A 56 5.46 -2.09 -1.63
N VAL A 57 6.35 -1.68 -2.52
CA VAL A 57 7.33 -2.58 -3.16
C VAL A 57 8.72 -2.00 -3.03
N PHE A 58 9.63 -2.77 -2.43
CA PHE A 58 11.07 -2.48 -2.47
C PHE A 58 11.63 -2.88 -3.82
N LEU A 59 12.17 -1.89 -4.52
CA LEU A 59 12.76 -1.99 -5.84
C LEU A 59 14.26 -1.71 -5.72
N THR A 60 15.00 -2.71 -5.25
CA THR A 60 16.46 -2.72 -5.23
C THR A 60 17.01 -3.16 -6.59
N GLN A 61 18.34 -3.16 -6.76
CA GLN A 61 19.00 -3.47 -8.05
C GLN A 61 18.60 -4.83 -8.64
N GLN A 62 18.25 -5.81 -7.79
CA GLN A 62 17.90 -7.16 -8.21
C GLN A 62 16.65 -7.67 -7.48
N PRO A 63 15.43 -7.32 -7.94
CA PRO A 63 14.21 -7.83 -7.33
C PRO A 63 14.13 -9.35 -7.51
N THR A 64 13.87 -10.06 -6.41
CA THR A 64 13.67 -11.50 -6.37
C THR A 64 12.49 -11.91 -7.23
N SER A 65 12.46 -13.18 -7.63
CA SER A 65 11.32 -13.73 -8.39
C SER A 65 9.99 -13.58 -7.63
N GLN A 66 10.05 -13.61 -6.30
CA GLN A 66 8.91 -13.36 -5.43
C GLN A 66 8.39 -11.93 -5.54
N VAL A 67 9.23 -10.93 -5.32
CA VAL A 67 8.85 -9.51 -5.44
C VAL A 67 8.28 -9.22 -6.83
N LYS A 68 8.88 -9.78 -7.88
CA LYS A 68 8.36 -9.66 -9.26
C LYS A 68 6.96 -10.23 -9.42
N ARG A 69 6.67 -11.40 -8.84
CA ARG A 69 5.33 -12.03 -8.90
C ARG A 69 4.30 -11.21 -8.12
N GLU A 70 4.65 -10.76 -6.92
CA GLU A 70 3.79 -9.94 -6.06
C GLU A 70 3.46 -8.60 -6.74
N LEU A 71 4.46 -7.90 -7.28
CA LEU A 71 4.29 -6.68 -8.06
C LEU A 71 3.40 -6.91 -9.28
N SER A 72 3.68 -7.95 -10.07
CA SER A 72 2.90 -8.27 -11.28
C SER A 72 1.44 -8.56 -10.94
N TYR A 73 1.18 -9.23 -9.82
CA TYR A 73 -0.18 -9.51 -9.36
C TYR A 73 -0.89 -8.23 -8.89
N ALA A 74 -0.23 -7.39 -8.10
CA ALA A 74 -0.77 -6.11 -7.64
C ALA A 74 -1.16 -5.20 -8.81
N LEU A 75 -0.30 -5.08 -9.82
CA LEU A 75 -0.56 -4.29 -11.03
C LEU A 75 -1.77 -4.85 -11.81
N LYS A 76 -1.89 -6.17 -11.97
CA LYS A 76 -3.05 -6.81 -12.62
C LYS A 76 -4.38 -6.61 -11.89
N ARG A 77 -4.32 -6.26 -10.61
CA ARG A 77 -5.48 -5.98 -9.75
C ARG A 77 -5.75 -4.48 -9.60
N ASP A 78 -5.06 -3.65 -10.40
CA ASP A 78 -5.14 -2.19 -10.34
C ASP A 78 -4.88 -1.64 -8.92
N LYS A 79 -4.04 -2.33 -8.13
CA LYS A 79 -3.68 -1.88 -6.80
C LYS A 79 -2.71 -0.69 -6.90
N PRO A 80 -2.89 0.37 -6.12
CA PRO A 80 -1.90 1.46 -6.02
C PRO A 80 -0.56 0.90 -5.54
N VAL A 81 0.45 0.93 -6.40
CA VAL A 81 1.81 0.48 -6.09
C VAL A 81 2.67 1.67 -5.67
N ILE A 82 3.15 1.64 -4.43
CA ILE A 82 4.02 2.63 -3.80
C ILE A 82 5.46 2.11 -3.84
N PRO A 83 6.33 2.68 -4.69
CA PRO A 83 7.68 2.19 -4.88
C PRO A 83 8.64 2.79 -3.86
N ILE A 84 9.44 1.93 -3.20
CA ILE A 84 10.63 2.33 -2.46
C ILE A 84 11.84 1.91 -3.29
N VAL A 85 12.65 2.88 -3.71
CA VAL A 85 13.84 2.66 -4.57
C VAL A 85 15.10 2.99 -3.80
N GLU A 86 16.13 2.16 -3.89
CA GLU A 86 17.42 2.47 -3.27
C GLU A 86 18.16 3.55 -4.07
N ILE A 87 18.74 4.54 -3.38
CA ILE A 87 19.52 5.60 -4.03
C ILE A 87 20.65 5.01 -4.87
N GLY A 88 20.82 5.53 -6.09
CA GLY A 88 21.85 5.06 -7.03
C GLY A 88 21.45 3.80 -7.81
N THR A 89 20.29 3.21 -7.53
CA THR A 89 19.72 2.17 -8.39
C THR A 89 19.07 2.81 -9.62
N THR A 90 19.69 2.66 -10.79
CA THR A 90 19.11 3.12 -12.05
C THR A 90 17.89 2.26 -12.40
N THR A 91 16.72 2.68 -11.94
CA THR A 91 15.43 2.06 -12.29
C THR A 91 14.96 2.49 -13.68
N SER A 92 15.81 2.49 -14.70
CA SER A 92 15.44 2.90 -16.07
C SER A 92 14.24 2.11 -16.61
N GLN A 93 14.07 0.87 -16.14
CA GLN A 93 12.96 -0.01 -16.51
C GLN A 93 11.72 0.17 -15.62
N ILE A 94 11.84 0.74 -14.42
CA ILE A 94 10.76 0.81 -13.43
C ILE A 94 10.19 2.23 -13.30
N LYS A 95 11.00 3.27 -13.52
CA LYS A 95 10.55 4.66 -13.62
C LYS A 95 9.38 4.83 -14.59
N PRO A 96 9.41 4.29 -15.83
CA PRO A 96 8.30 4.45 -16.77
C PRO A 96 6.99 3.79 -16.30
N LEU A 97 7.08 2.68 -15.56
CA LEU A 97 5.92 1.96 -15.01
C LEU A 97 5.23 2.74 -13.88
N LEU A 98 5.98 3.62 -13.20
CA LEU A 98 5.50 4.39 -12.05
C LEU A 98 5.21 5.85 -12.39
N GLN A 99 5.84 6.41 -13.43
CA GLN A 99 5.65 7.81 -13.84
C GLN A 99 4.22 8.13 -14.29
N HIS A 100 3.48 7.15 -14.77
CA HIS A 100 2.10 7.33 -15.24
C HIS A 100 1.04 7.13 -14.12
N SER A 101 1.42 6.66 -12.93
CA SER A 101 0.46 6.35 -11.86
C SER A 101 0.12 7.55 -10.97
N GLY A 102 0.87 8.65 -11.05
CA GLY A 102 0.74 9.79 -10.13
C GLY A 102 1.17 9.49 -8.69
N ILE A 103 1.73 8.31 -8.44
CA ILE A 103 2.23 7.90 -7.12
C ILE A 103 3.68 8.36 -6.96
N PRO A 104 4.02 9.07 -5.87
CA PRO A 104 5.40 9.51 -5.62
C PRO A 104 6.35 8.33 -5.44
N VAL A 105 7.57 8.50 -5.92
CA VAL A 105 8.66 7.55 -5.71
C VAL A 105 9.40 7.89 -4.42
N PHE A 106 9.61 6.89 -3.55
CA PHE A 106 10.29 7.06 -2.27
C PHE A 106 11.71 6.54 -2.36
N GLU A 107 12.69 7.44 -2.26
CA GLU A 107 14.11 7.06 -2.33
C GLU A 107 14.63 6.68 -0.94
N LEU A 108 15.12 5.45 -0.79
CA LEU A 108 15.78 4.94 0.39
C LEU A 108 17.26 5.32 0.35
N ASP A 109 17.65 6.26 1.20
CA ASP A 109 19.04 6.52 1.57
C ASP A 109 19.41 5.61 2.76
N PRO A 110 20.31 4.62 2.61
CA PRO A 110 20.76 3.80 3.73
C PRO A 110 21.42 4.62 4.85
N ARG A 111 21.98 5.79 4.54
CA ARG A 111 22.63 6.69 5.51
C ARG A 111 21.64 7.56 6.26
N ASN A 112 20.46 7.80 5.68
CA ASN A 112 19.41 8.60 6.29
C ASN A 112 17.99 8.09 5.93
N PRO A 113 17.62 6.89 6.42
CA PRO A 113 16.35 6.27 6.08
C PRO A 113 15.13 7.04 6.65
N GLY A 114 15.32 7.81 7.72
CA GLY A 114 14.25 8.51 8.44
C GLY A 114 13.51 9.56 7.61
N ARG A 115 14.18 10.21 6.65
CA ARG A 115 13.53 11.17 5.73
C ARG A 115 12.51 10.47 4.83
N MET A 116 12.88 9.33 4.26
CA MET A 116 12.00 8.52 3.42
C MET A 116 10.83 7.99 4.25
N GLU A 117 11.12 7.42 5.41
CA GLU A 117 10.12 6.85 6.33
C GLU A 117 9.05 7.88 6.73
N SER A 118 9.47 9.09 7.08
CA SER A 118 8.55 10.18 7.46
C SER A 118 7.69 10.64 6.28
N SER A 119 8.29 10.76 5.09
CA SER A 119 7.57 11.14 3.87
C SER A 119 6.55 10.07 3.46
N LEU A 120 6.93 8.80 3.55
CA LEU A 120 6.09 7.65 3.26
C LEU A 120 4.94 7.54 4.28
N ALA A 121 5.22 7.70 5.56
CA ALA A 121 4.19 7.72 6.61
C ALA A 121 3.17 8.82 6.37
N GLY A 122 3.61 10.05 6.07
CA GLY A 122 2.72 11.16 5.74
C GLY A 122 1.87 10.89 4.49
N TYR A 123 2.45 10.29 3.46
CA TYR A 123 1.71 9.88 2.26
C TYR A 123 0.63 8.83 2.58
N LEU A 124 0.97 7.77 3.31
CA LEU A 124 0.03 6.71 3.68
C LEU A 124 -1.09 7.24 4.59
N GLN A 125 -0.75 8.15 5.50
CA GLN A 125 -1.74 8.80 6.35
C GLN A 125 -2.74 9.62 5.54
N LYS A 126 -2.27 10.38 4.53
CA LYS A 126 -3.14 11.08 3.60
C LYS A 126 -4.06 10.12 2.84
N GLN A 127 -3.53 9.03 2.29
CA GLN A 127 -4.32 8.01 1.59
C GLN A 127 -5.42 7.40 2.49
N LYS A 128 -5.08 7.13 3.76
CA LYS A 128 -6.05 6.68 4.75
C LYS A 128 -7.16 7.72 4.96
N TYR A 129 -6.82 8.98 5.18
CA TYR A 129 -7.81 10.04 5.36
C TYR A 129 -8.72 10.16 4.14
N ASP A 130 -8.18 10.15 2.93
CA ASP A 130 -8.95 10.21 1.70
C ASP A 130 -9.94 9.03 1.59
N LYS A 131 -9.52 7.81 1.97
CA LYS A 131 -10.40 6.63 2.03
C LYS A 131 -11.50 6.80 3.08
N ASP A 132 -11.16 7.23 4.29
CA ASP A 132 -12.13 7.38 5.38
C ASP A 132 -13.16 8.47 5.07
N THR A 133 -12.74 9.60 4.48
CA THR A 133 -13.65 10.66 4.02
C THR A 133 -14.59 10.17 2.93
N LYS A 134 -14.10 9.43 1.93
CA LYS A 134 -14.95 8.83 0.89
C LYS A 134 -15.99 7.88 1.49
N ASN A 135 -15.59 7.03 2.43
CA ASN A 135 -16.50 6.10 3.10
C ASN A 135 -17.57 6.83 3.93
N ALA A 136 -17.20 7.89 4.65
CA ALA A 136 -18.14 8.70 5.41
C ALA A 136 -19.17 9.40 4.49
N LEU A 137 -18.71 9.95 3.37
CA LEU A 137 -19.59 10.59 2.39
C LEU A 137 -20.59 9.59 1.79
N LEU A 138 -20.13 8.39 1.44
CA LEU A 138 -20.99 7.31 0.94
C LEU A 138 -22.02 6.85 1.98
N ALA A 139 -21.62 6.73 3.25
CA ALA A 139 -22.53 6.37 4.32
C ALA A 139 -23.62 7.44 4.53
N LEU A 140 -23.24 8.73 4.47
CA LEU A 140 -24.19 9.83 4.52
C LEU A 140 -25.16 9.79 3.34
N ALA A 141 -24.65 9.63 2.10
CA ALA A 141 -25.49 9.52 0.91
C ALA A 141 -26.46 8.34 1.01
N GLY A 142 -25.98 7.18 1.46
CA GLY A 142 -26.81 5.99 1.69
C GLY A 142 -27.89 6.22 2.75
N ALA A 143 -27.58 6.93 3.84
CA ALA A 143 -28.55 7.28 4.88
C ALA A 143 -29.65 8.20 4.32
N PHE A 144 -29.31 9.19 3.51
CA PHE A 144 -30.29 10.06 2.84
C PHE A 144 -31.20 9.28 1.88
N VAL A 145 -30.63 8.39 1.05
CA VAL A 145 -31.42 7.54 0.14
C VAL A 145 -32.33 6.60 0.93
N GLY A 146 -31.82 5.98 2.00
CA GLY A 146 -32.60 5.10 2.87
C GLY A 146 -33.77 5.84 3.54
N LEU A 147 -33.53 7.04 4.07
CA LEU A 147 -34.58 7.86 4.69
C LEU A 147 -35.65 8.28 3.67
N PHE A 148 -35.25 8.68 2.47
CA PHE A 148 -36.17 9.08 1.40
C PHE A 148 -37.06 7.92 0.93
N LEU A 149 -36.52 6.71 0.83
CA LEU A 149 -37.30 5.52 0.48
C LEU A 149 -38.28 5.13 1.59
N LEU A 150 -37.88 5.25 2.87
CA LEU A 150 -38.77 5.00 4.00
C LEU A 150 -39.94 5.99 4.04
N ASP A 151 -39.68 7.26 3.76
CA ASP A 151 -40.71 8.31 3.67
C ASP A 151 -41.72 7.99 2.56
N LYS A 152 -41.24 7.59 1.37
CA LYS A 152 -42.09 7.18 0.24
C LYS A 152 -42.92 5.94 0.51
N LEU A 153 -42.43 5.01 1.34
CA LEU A 153 -43.18 3.82 1.76
C LEU A 153 -44.19 4.12 2.86
N ALA A 154 -43.98 5.15 3.66
CA ALA A 154 -44.92 5.58 4.71
C ALA A 154 -46.11 6.38 4.15
N GLU A 155 -45.98 6.95 2.96
CA GLU A 155 -47.05 7.67 2.25
C GLU A 155 -47.96 6.77 1.38
N SER A 156 -47.73 5.45 1.31
CA SER A 156 -48.56 4.48 0.55
C SER A 156 -49.42 3.60 1.45
#